data_AF-A0A1G5FNQ6-F1
#
_entry.id   AF-A0A1G5FNQ6-F1
#
_cell.length_a   1.000
_cell.length_b   1.000
_cell.length_c   1.000
_cell.angle_alpha   90.00
_cell.angle_beta   90.00
_cell.angle_gamma   90.00
#
_symmetry.space_group_name_H-M   'P 1'
#
loop_
_entity.id
_entity.type
_entity.pdbx_description
1 polymer ?
#
loop_
_entity_poly.entity_id
_entity_poly.type
_entity_poly.pdbx_seq_one_letter_code
_entity_poly.pdbx_strand_id
1 'polypeptide(L)'
;MNKMISTSIYSFKDLVENNCIYVDKTKYLYDIITAPKGQFFCARPRRFGKSLAISTLEAIFNGDKELFKDCYIYKNTDYDWKKYPIIHLDFARANLSSIELLSSWLTQSLNGIAKSNNIETENTDPALLFGELIEALYNSNHVGVVVLIDEYDKPIMEHLENETEAETFRSFMETFYQMIKGYERYERFVFMTGVIKFAKLSIFSKLNSLTDISMDKNYACMFGYTADELERYFGEYIDELSEKGIYDENRNLLDRSQILEAMKRWYDGFRFSPREESVYNPVSVGSFFRNDGIFSNYWFETGTPKVLAKTMKQIQITLDDVKDPIISRDTFSVFDITEFAFSSDENKDEDNRKIIGKQKFMQLLYQTGYMSIGDVSEDGLSDSYYPMRFPNKEVSDSFQKNMISLVVNEDSADFSASVDLIRRAAREGKGEDIRKYMENIFASVVASSELI
;
A
#
# COMPACT_ATOMS: atom_id res chain seq x y z
N MET A 1 -31.21 -1.69 -9.95
CA MET A 1 -30.77 -0.96 -8.74
C MET A 1 -29.29 -1.15 -8.65
N ASN A 2 -28.52 -0.10 -8.92
CA ASN A 2 -27.06 -0.17 -8.93
C ASN A 2 -26.60 -0.55 -7.52
N LYS A 3 -25.65 -1.47 -7.43
CA LYS A 3 -25.01 -1.82 -6.15
C LYS A 3 -24.29 -0.60 -5.61
N MET A 4 -24.38 -0.33 -4.31
CA MET A 4 -23.78 0.87 -3.72
C MET A 4 -22.24 0.86 -3.81
N ILE A 5 -21.62 2.02 -3.97
CA ILE A 5 -20.16 2.18 -3.90
C ILE A 5 -19.78 2.53 -2.47
N SER A 6 -18.90 1.72 -1.87
CA SER A 6 -18.32 1.98 -0.56
C SER A 6 -16.82 2.18 -0.66
N THR A 7 -16.32 3.18 0.07
CA THR A 7 -14.87 3.43 0.26
C THR A 7 -14.45 3.30 1.72
N SER A 8 -15.37 2.89 2.59
CA SER A 8 -15.19 2.86 4.04
C SER A 8 -15.47 1.50 4.67
N ILE A 9 -15.84 0.49 3.86
CA ILE A 9 -16.04 -0.88 4.31
C ILE A 9 -14.83 -1.70 3.86
N TYR A 10 -14.15 -2.33 4.82
CA TYR A 10 -12.97 -3.17 4.58
C TYR A 10 -13.24 -4.66 4.85
N SER A 11 -14.45 -5.00 5.29
CA SER A 11 -14.93 -6.37 5.47
C SER A 11 -15.61 -6.86 4.19
N PHE A 12 -15.16 -8.01 3.67
CA PHE A 12 -15.78 -8.64 2.52
C PHE A 12 -17.25 -9.00 2.79
N LYS A 13 -17.51 -9.58 3.98
CA LYS A 13 -18.86 -9.93 4.42
C LYS A 13 -19.78 -8.72 4.43
N ASP A 14 -19.34 -7.63 5.04
CA ASP A 14 -20.15 -6.41 5.14
C ASP A 14 -20.42 -5.79 3.75
N LEU A 15 -19.45 -5.83 2.83
CA LEU A 15 -19.67 -5.35 1.45
C LEU A 15 -20.75 -6.16 0.75
N VAL A 16 -20.72 -7.50 0.86
CA VAL A 16 -21.69 -8.38 0.22
C VAL A 16 -23.08 -8.21 0.86
N GLU A 17 -23.17 -8.21 2.19
CA GLU A 17 -24.42 -8.10 2.94
C GLU A 17 -25.10 -6.73 2.75
N ASN A 18 -24.33 -5.66 2.60
CA ASN A 18 -24.86 -4.32 2.29
C ASN A 18 -25.07 -4.07 0.79
N ASN A 19 -25.03 -5.13 -0.05
CA ASN A 19 -25.22 -5.05 -1.50
C ASN A 19 -24.34 -3.96 -2.17
N CYS A 20 -23.09 -3.85 -1.73
CA CYS A 20 -22.11 -2.94 -2.28
C CYS A 20 -21.39 -3.59 -3.48
N ILE A 21 -20.77 -2.77 -4.34
CA ILE A 21 -19.89 -3.25 -5.41
C ILE A 21 -18.67 -3.92 -4.79
N TYR A 22 -18.44 -5.17 -5.21
CA TYR A 22 -17.21 -5.91 -4.96
C TYR A 22 -16.63 -6.31 -6.32
N VAL A 23 -15.42 -5.80 -6.62
CA VAL A 23 -14.66 -6.22 -7.80
C VAL A 23 -14.00 -7.55 -7.48
N ASP A 24 -14.48 -8.60 -8.15
CA ASP A 24 -14.09 -9.97 -7.84
C ASP A 24 -12.62 -10.29 -8.18
N LYS A 25 -11.82 -10.52 -7.15
CA LYS A 25 -10.41 -10.96 -7.23
C LYS A 25 -10.21 -12.42 -6.84
N THR A 26 -11.29 -13.18 -6.65
CA THR A 26 -11.23 -14.52 -6.07
C THR A 26 -10.52 -15.55 -6.95
N LYS A 27 -10.34 -15.27 -8.25
CA LYS A 27 -9.45 -16.07 -9.12
C LYS A 27 -8.01 -16.09 -8.60
N TYR A 28 -7.42 -14.92 -8.32
CA TYR A 28 -6.06 -14.81 -7.78
C TYR A 28 -5.95 -15.45 -6.39
N LEU A 29 -6.98 -15.28 -5.55
CA LEU A 29 -7.02 -15.90 -4.22
C LEU A 29 -7.09 -17.43 -4.31
N TYR A 30 -7.86 -17.96 -5.26
CA TYR A 30 -7.94 -19.39 -5.50
C TYR A 30 -6.59 -19.99 -5.90
N ASP A 31 -5.84 -19.30 -6.77
CA ASP A 31 -4.52 -19.75 -7.23
C ASP A 31 -3.53 -19.89 -6.06
N ILE A 32 -3.53 -18.95 -5.09
CA ILE A 32 -2.63 -19.02 -3.93
C ILE A 32 -3.10 -20.04 -2.89
N ILE A 33 -4.40 -20.16 -2.60
CA ILE A 33 -4.86 -21.09 -1.54
C ILE A 33 -4.78 -22.56 -1.95
N THR A 34 -4.75 -22.84 -3.26
CA THR A 34 -4.60 -24.20 -3.81
C THR A 34 -3.15 -24.63 -4.02
N ALA A 35 -2.19 -23.71 -3.82
CA ALA A 35 -0.77 -24.04 -3.88
C ALA A 35 -0.39 -25.07 -2.80
N PRO A 36 0.46 -26.08 -3.10
CA PRO A 36 0.78 -27.18 -2.18
C PRO A 36 1.41 -26.80 -0.83
N LYS A 37 2.00 -25.61 -0.71
CA LYS A 37 2.52 -25.02 0.53
C LYS A 37 2.34 -23.50 0.50
N GLY A 38 1.14 -23.05 0.83
CA GLY A 38 0.72 -21.67 0.61
C GLY A 38 1.21 -20.68 1.66
N GLN A 39 2.49 -20.31 1.59
CA GLN A 39 3.05 -19.21 2.36
C GLN A 39 3.40 -18.05 1.43
N PHE A 40 2.65 -16.95 1.52
CA PHE A 40 2.73 -15.85 0.57
C PHE A 40 2.88 -14.50 1.25
N PHE A 41 3.59 -13.62 0.55
CA PHE A 41 3.71 -12.21 0.92
C PHE A 41 3.37 -11.34 -0.28
N CYS A 42 2.58 -10.28 -0.06
CA CYS A 42 2.32 -9.27 -1.07
C CYS A 42 2.36 -7.86 -0.48
N ALA A 43 3.33 -7.05 -0.90
CA ALA A 43 3.38 -5.62 -0.64
C ALA A 43 2.57 -4.87 -1.70
N ARG A 44 1.74 -3.92 -1.26
CA ARG A 44 1.06 -2.95 -2.14
C ARG A 44 1.01 -1.60 -1.45
N PRO A 45 0.99 -0.49 -2.22
CA PRO A 45 0.73 0.83 -1.65
C PRO A 45 -0.56 0.86 -0.83
N ARG A 46 -0.70 1.88 0.01
CA ARG A 46 -1.92 2.08 0.81
C ARG A 46 -3.15 2.20 -0.10
N ARG A 47 -4.32 1.81 0.42
CA ARG A 47 -5.62 1.95 -0.28
C ARG A 47 -5.80 1.09 -1.54
N PHE A 48 -5.05 0.00 -1.67
CA PHE A 48 -5.18 -0.97 -2.78
C PHE A 48 -6.09 -2.17 -2.49
N GLY A 49 -6.78 -2.19 -1.34
CA GLY A 49 -7.69 -3.30 -0.98
C GLY A 49 -7.02 -4.49 -0.29
N LYS A 50 -5.85 -4.30 0.34
CA LYS A 50 -5.14 -5.33 1.12
C LYS A 50 -6.00 -5.94 2.23
N SER A 51 -6.53 -5.11 3.13
CA SER A 51 -7.40 -5.56 4.23
C SER A 51 -8.67 -6.24 3.73
N LEU A 52 -9.21 -5.79 2.60
CA LEU A 52 -10.36 -6.45 1.96
C LEU A 52 -9.98 -7.84 1.43
N ALA A 53 -8.80 -8.02 0.86
CA ALA A 53 -8.31 -9.34 0.45
C ALA A 53 -8.08 -10.27 1.65
N ILE A 54 -7.54 -9.75 2.77
CA ILE A 54 -7.43 -10.49 4.04
C ILE A 54 -8.81 -10.95 4.52
N SER A 55 -9.79 -10.04 4.58
CA SER A 55 -11.16 -10.38 4.98
C SER A 55 -11.83 -11.36 4.01
N THR A 56 -11.51 -11.29 2.71
CA THR A 56 -11.99 -12.25 1.71
C THR A 56 -11.39 -13.64 1.95
N LEU A 57 -10.08 -13.73 2.21
CA LEU A 57 -9.41 -14.98 2.58
C LEU A 57 -9.98 -15.57 3.87
N GLU A 58 -10.21 -14.72 4.88
CA GLU A 58 -10.85 -15.12 6.14
C GLU A 58 -12.23 -15.75 5.90
N ALA A 59 -13.08 -15.13 5.08
CA ALA A 59 -14.39 -15.69 4.71
C ALA A 59 -14.28 -17.01 3.90
N ILE A 60 -13.29 -17.13 3.01
CA ILE A 60 -13.01 -18.38 2.29
C ILE A 60 -12.68 -19.51 3.27
N PHE A 61 -11.73 -19.28 4.18
CA PHE A 61 -11.27 -20.30 5.14
C PHE A 61 -12.24 -20.56 6.30
N ASN A 62 -13.17 -19.63 6.58
CA ASN A 62 -14.30 -19.86 7.47
C ASN A 62 -15.42 -20.70 6.83
N GLY A 63 -15.32 -20.99 5.52
CA GLY A 63 -16.29 -21.78 4.77
C GLY A 63 -17.60 -21.03 4.49
N ASP A 64 -17.57 -19.69 4.41
CA ASP A 64 -18.74 -18.84 4.21
C ASP A 64 -19.21 -18.83 2.74
N LYS A 65 -19.45 -20.02 2.17
CA LYS A 65 -19.72 -20.28 0.75
C LYS A 65 -20.73 -19.33 0.11
N GLU A 66 -21.83 -19.05 0.79
CA GLU A 66 -22.94 -18.27 0.24
C GLU A 66 -22.58 -16.79 -0.01
N LEU A 67 -21.57 -16.26 0.68
CA LEU A 67 -21.06 -14.90 0.40
C LEU A 67 -20.44 -14.79 -1.00
N PHE A 68 -20.01 -15.91 -1.58
CA PHE A 68 -19.25 -15.94 -2.83
C PHE A 68 -20.09 -16.28 -4.06
N LYS A 69 -21.43 -16.40 -3.95
CA LYS A 69 -22.32 -16.83 -5.04
C LYS A 69 -22.09 -16.12 -6.39
N ASP A 70 -21.65 -14.86 -6.35
CA ASP A 70 -21.39 -14.04 -7.53
C ASP A 70 -19.94 -14.06 -8.03
N CYS A 71 -19.03 -14.66 -7.27
CA CYS A 71 -17.59 -14.66 -7.49
C CYS A 71 -17.08 -15.89 -8.26
N TYR A 72 -15.90 -15.76 -8.87
CA TYR A 72 -15.19 -16.77 -9.64
C TYR A 72 -14.95 -18.06 -8.83
N ILE A 73 -14.47 -17.95 -7.58
CA ILE A 73 -14.22 -19.14 -6.73
C ILE A 73 -15.48 -19.98 -6.49
N TYR A 74 -16.68 -19.40 -6.53
CA TYR A 74 -17.92 -20.15 -6.41
C TYR A 74 -18.36 -20.74 -7.76
N LYS A 75 -18.27 -19.95 -8.82
CA LYS A 75 -18.84 -20.28 -10.14
C LYS A 75 -17.95 -21.19 -10.99
N ASN A 76 -16.64 -21.13 -10.78
CA ASN A 76 -15.64 -21.65 -11.71
C ASN A 76 -14.67 -22.66 -11.10
N THR A 77 -14.81 -22.99 -9.82
CA THR A 77 -13.93 -23.96 -9.14
C THR A 77 -14.72 -24.95 -8.30
N ASP A 78 -14.05 -26.01 -7.86
CA ASP A 78 -14.56 -27.06 -6.98
C ASP A 78 -14.07 -26.91 -5.53
N TYR A 79 -13.79 -25.67 -5.10
CA TYR A 79 -13.32 -25.39 -3.75
C TYR A 79 -14.23 -26.03 -2.68
N ASP A 80 -13.63 -26.71 -1.70
CA ASP A 80 -14.34 -27.60 -0.78
C ASP A 80 -15.06 -26.87 0.38
N TRP A 81 -14.79 -25.58 0.58
CA TRP A 81 -15.33 -24.75 1.66
C TRP A 81 -15.10 -25.35 3.05
N LYS A 82 -14.02 -26.13 3.19
CA LYS A 82 -13.64 -26.69 4.49
C LYS A 82 -13.27 -25.56 5.44
N LYS A 83 -13.74 -25.66 6.69
CA LYS A 83 -13.40 -24.69 7.74
C LYS A 83 -12.01 -24.97 8.30
N TYR A 84 -11.25 -23.91 8.54
CA TYR A 84 -9.93 -23.96 9.17
C TYR A 84 -9.87 -23.00 10.36
N PRO A 85 -9.09 -23.30 11.40
CA PRO A 85 -8.78 -22.34 12.45
C PRO A 85 -7.94 -21.19 11.86
N ILE A 86 -8.30 -19.96 12.21
CA ILE A 86 -7.70 -18.74 11.66
C ILE A 86 -7.07 -17.91 12.79
N ILE A 87 -5.81 -17.52 12.59
CA ILE A 87 -5.14 -16.47 13.35
C ILE A 87 -5.06 -15.24 12.44
N HIS A 88 -5.85 -14.21 12.73
CA HIS A 88 -5.83 -12.95 12.02
C HIS A 88 -5.27 -11.85 12.94
N LEU A 89 -4.12 -11.29 12.57
CA LEU A 89 -3.49 -10.15 13.25
C LEU A 89 -3.50 -8.92 12.34
N ASP A 90 -4.22 -7.89 12.77
CA ASP A 90 -4.31 -6.60 12.08
C ASP A 90 -3.56 -5.54 12.88
N PHE A 91 -2.32 -5.25 12.48
CA PHE A 91 -1.47 -4.27 13.16
C PHE A 91 -1.99 -2.84 13.03
N ALA A 92 -3.01 -2.59 12.20
CA ALA A 92 -3.68 -1.29 12.17
C ALA A 92 -4.25 -0.92 13.55
N ARG A 93 -4.65 -1.93 14.34
CA ARG A 93 -5.29 -1.83 15.65
C ARG A 93 -4.31 -1.91 16.83
N ALA A 94 -3.03 -2.12 16.56
CA ALA A 94 -2.02 -2.27 17.59
C ALA A 94 -1.72 -0.92 18.26
N ASN A 95 -1.41 -0.96 19.56
CA ASN A 95 -0.78 0.16 20.23
C ASN A 95 0.74 0.04 20.05
N LEU A 96 1.30 0.92 19.23
CA LEU A 96 2.69 0.87 18.83
C LEU A 96 3.56 1.86 19.60
N SER A 97 3.06 2.58 20.60
CA SER A 97 3.86 3.61 21.30
C SER A 97 5.08 3.07 22.08
N SER A 98 5.12 1.76 22.38
CA SER A 98 6.30 1.10 22.95
C SER A 98 6.25 -0.41 22.72
N ILE A 99 7.38 -1.10 22.92
CA ILE A 99 7.45 -2.57 22.82
C ILE A 99 6.55 -3.26 23.84
N GLU A 100 6.43 -2.71 25.05
CA GLU A 100 5.58 -3.26 26.10
C GLU A 100 4.10 -3.22 25.71
N LEU A 101 3.66 -2.11 25.07
CA LEU A 101 2.29 -1.95 24.61
C LEU A 101 1.99 -2.85 23.41
N LEU A 102 2.94 -2.98 22.48
CA LEU A 102 2.85 -3.92 21.36
C LEU A 102 2.78 -5.37 21.85
N SER A 103 3.66 -5.75 22.80
CA SER A 103 3.68 -7.06 23.43
C SER A 103 2.35 -7.37 24.13
N SER A 104 1.82 -6.42 24.91
CA SER A 104 0.52 -6.52 25.56
C SER A 104 -0.62 -6.72 24.55
N TRP A 105 -0.64 -5.95 23.46
CA TRP A 105 -1.64 -6.09 22.40
C TRP A 105 -1.58 -7.44 21.70
N LEU A 106 -0.38 -7.93 21.37
CA LEU A 106 -0.20 -9.26 20.76
C LEU A 106 -0.70 -10.35 21.71
N THR A 107 -0.29 -10.32 22.97
CA THR A 107 -0.73 -11.29 23.97
C THR A 107 -2.23 -11.25 24.17
N GLN A 108 -2.85 -10.07 24.21
CA GLN A 108 -4.31 -9.95 24.30
C GLN A 108 -5.01 -10.51 23.05
N SER A 109 -4.50 -10.21 21.86
CA SER A 109 -5.09 -10.66 20.59
C SER A 109 -5.01 -12.17 20.44
N LEU A 110 -3.85 -12.77 20.71
CA LEU A 110 -3.62 -14.21 20.66
C LEU A 110 -4.48 -14.95 21.69
N ASN A 111 -4.54 -14.47 22.93
CA ASN A 111 -5.41 -15.06 23.95
C ASN A 111 -6.91 -14.90 23.60
N GLY A 112 -7.30 -13.81 22.94
CA GLY A 112 -8.65 -13.64 22.43
C GLY A 112 -9.02 -14.71 21.40
N ILE A 113 -8.10 -15.00 20.48
CA ILE A 113 -8.25 -16.06 19.47
C ILE A 113 -8.29 -17.44 20.16
N ALA A 114 -7.37 -17.71 21.09
CA ALA A 114 -7.34 -18.95 21.87
C ALA A 114 -8.69 -19.19 22.57
N LYS A 115 -9.20 -18.18 23.29
CA LYS A 115 -10.49 -18.24 23.99
C LYS A 115 -11.66 -18.49 23.04
N SER A 116 -11.69 -17.83 21.87
CA SER A 116 -12.76 -18.04 20.88
C SER A 116 -12.79 -19.48 20.31
N ASN A 117 -11.66 -20.18 20.37
CA ASN A 117 -11.49 -21.56 19.92
C ASN A 117 -11.49 -22.57 21.09
N ASN A 118 -11.79 -22.14 22.32
CA ASN A 118 -11.74 -22.96 23.54
C ASN A 118 -10.38 -23.61 23.78
N ILE A 119 -9.30 -22.86 23.55
CA ILE A 119 -7.92 -23.27 23.78
C ILE A 119 -7.39 -22.52 25.01
N GLU A 120 -6.70 -23.27 25.86
CA GLU A 120 -5.92 -22.72 26.97
C GLU A 120 -4.48 -22.52 26.52
N THR A 121 -3.89 -21.40 26.91
CA THR A 121 -2.51 -21.01 26.60
C THR A 121 -1.80 -20.57 27.86
N GLU A 122 -0.51 -20.88 27.98
CA GLU A 122 0.28 -20.62 29.19
C GLU A 122 1.36 -19.56 28.98
N ASN A 123 1.89 -19.39 27.76
CA ASN A 123 2.99 -18.46 27.52
C ASN A 123 2.54 -17.00 27.63
N THR A 124 3.39 -16.18 28.27
CA THR A 124 3.20 -14.73 28.40
C THR A 124 4.04 -13.95 27.40
N ASP A 125 5.10 -14.56 26.87
CA ASP A 125 5.88 -14.00 25.76
C ASP A 125 5.07 -14.10 24.45
N PRO A 126 4.87 -12.99 23.71
CA PRO A 126 4.04 -13.00 22.51
C PRO A 126 4.50 -13.97 21.42
N ALA A 127 5.81 -14.13 21.23
CA ALA A 127 6.32 -15.02 20.18
C ALA A 127 6.08 -16.48 20.56
N LEU A 128 6.43 -16.87 21.79
CA LEU A 128 6.16 -18.22 22.27
C LEU A 128 4.67 -18.54 22.30
N LEU A 129 3.84 -17.60 22.74
CA LEU A 129 2.38 -17.72 22.72
C LEU A 129 1.83 -17.89 21.30
N PHE A 130 2.40 -17.21 20.31
CA PHE A 130 1.97 -17.35 18.93
C PHE A 130 2.26 -18.77 18.41
N GLY A 131 3.46 -19.30 18.67
CA GLY A 131 3.81 -20.67 18.34
C GLY A 131 2.92 -21.70 19.05
N GLU A 132 2.74 -21.54 20.37
CA GLU A 132 1.85 -22.37 21.19
C GLU A 132 0.43 -22.40 20.61
N LEU A 133 -0.11 -21.24 20.24
CA LEU A 133 -1.46 -21.13 19.69
C LEU A 133 -1.59 -21.85 18.34
N ILE A 134 -0.61 -21.73 17.44
CA ILE A 134 -0.60 -22.45 16.15
C ILE A 134 -0.66 -23.97 16.40
N GLU A 135 0.20 -24.49 17.27
CA GLU A 135 0.24 -25.92 17.57
C GLU A 135 -1.05 -26.39 18.26
N ALA A 136 -1.57 -25.62 19.23
CA ALA A 136 -2.78 -25.96 19.96
C ALA A 136 -4.02 -25.97 19.04
N LEU A 137 -4.15 -24.99 18.12
CA LEU A 137 -5.24 -24.95 17.13
C LEU A 137 -5.20 -26.15 16.20
N TYR A 138 -4.01 -26.53 15.74
CA TYR A 138 -3.82 -27.73 14.93
C TYR A 138 -4.22 -29.00 15.71
N ASN A 139 -3.73 -29.15 16.95
CA ASN A 139 -3.99 -30.33 17.76
C ASN A 139 -5.47 -30.49 18.11
N SER A 140 -6.20 -29.39 18.29
CA SER A 140 -7.65 -29.40 18.57
C SER A 140 -8.49 -29.74 17.33
N ASN A 141 -8.11 -29.23 16.16
CA ASN A 141 -8.94 -29.35 14.96
C ASN A 141 -8.48 -30.45 13.97
N HIS A 142 -7.25 -30.94 14.12
CA HIS A 142 -6.56 -31.87 13.20
C HIS A 142 -6.54 -31.40 11.74
N VAL A 143 -6.54 -30.09 11.53
CA VAL A 143 -6.40 -29.42 10.23
C VAL A 143 -5.42 -28.27 10.38
N GLY A 144 -4.71 -27.95 9.31
CA GLY A 144 -3.71 -26.88 9.33
C GLY A 144 -4.30 -25.52 9.67
N VAL A 145 -3.53 -24.69 10.35
CA VAL A 145 -3.92 -23.33 10.78
C VAL A 145 -3.68 -22.33 9.66
N VAL A 146 -4.62 -21.40 9.50
CA VAL A 146 -4.51 -20.27 8.58
C VAL A 146 -4.00 -19.05 9.34
N VAL A 147 -2.90 -18.45 8.89
CA VAL A 147 -2.30 -17.26 9.49
C VAL A 147 -2.41 -16.09 8.52
N LEU A 148 -3.14 -15.04 8.92
CA LEU A 148 -3.35 -13.83 8.13
C LEU A 148 -2.77 -12.64 8.90
N ILE A 149 -1.85 -11.91 8.29
CA ILE A 149 -1.19 -10.76 8.91
C ILE A 149 -1.36 -9.54 8.01
N ASP A 150 -2.09 -8.54 8.51
CA ASP A 150 -2.27 -7.24 7.86
C ASP A 150 -1.40 -6.17 8.51
N GLU A 151 -0.94 -5.21 7.69
CA GLU A 151 -0.02 -4.13 8.07
C GLU A 151 1.23 -4.61 8.83
N TYR A 152 1.83 -5.73 8.39
CA TYR A 152 2.95 -6.39 9.09
C TYR A 152 4.18 -5.48 9.35
N ASP A 153 4.34 -4.44 8.53
CA ASP A 153 5.43 -3.46 8.53
C ASP A 153 5.17 -2.27 9.44
N LYS A 154 3.91 -2.04 9.85
CA LYS A 154 3.50 -0.86 10.62
C LYS A 154 4.28 -0.63 11.92
N PRO A 155 4.58 -1.65 12.75
CA PRO A 155 5.37 -1.46 13.98
C PRO A 155 6.72 -0.79 13.74
N ILE A 156 7.35 -1.06 12.60
CA ILE A 156 8.66 -0.49 12.24
C ILE A 156 8.46 0.88 11.58
N MET A 157 7.48 1.00 10.69
CA MET A 157 7.20 2.23 9.94
C MET A 157 6.87 3.43 10.85
N GLU A 158 6.18 3.22 11.98
CA GLU A 158 5.84 4.30 12.92
C GLU A 158 7.04 4.84 13.71
N HIS A 159 8.16 4.11 13.74
CA HIS A 159 9.35 4.47 14.53
C HIS A 159 10.56 4.86 13.69
N LEU A 160 10.41 5.04 12.37
CA LEU A 160 11.51 5.44 11.48
C LEU A 160 12.11 6.82 11.83
N GLU A 161 11.42 7.64 12.62
CA GLU A 161 11.98 8.92 13.10
C GLU A 161 13.14 8.74 14.10
N ASN A 162 13.29 7.55 14.69
CA ASN A 162 14.36 7.20 15.62
C ASN A 162 14.98 5.83 15.27
N GLU A 163 16.23 5.82 14.80
CA GLU A 163 16.95 4.59 14.41
C GLU A 163 16.98 3.52 15.52
N THR A 164 17.15 3.91 16.78
CA THR A 164 17.22 2.95 17.90
C THR A 164 15.86 2.31 18.16
N GLU A 165 14.79 3.08 18.11
CA GLU A 165 13.43 2.55 18.23
C GLU A 165 13.08 1.67 17.04
N ALA A 166 13.30 2.13 15.80
CA ALA A 166 13.07 1.36 14.59
C ALA A 166 13.76 -0.01 14.63
N GLU A 167 15.02 -0.06 15.07
CA GLU A 167 15.78 -1.31 15.20
C GLU A 167 15.24 -2.20 16.33
N THR A 168 14.82 -1.61 17.45
CA THR A 168 14.21 -2.35 18.56
C THR A 168 12.91 -3.01 18.13
N PHE A 169 12.02 -2.27 17.45
CA PHE A 169 10.78 -2.81 16.89
C PHE A 169 11.07 -3.85 15.80
N ARG A 170 12.07 -3.63 14.95
CA ARG A 170 12.48 -4.60 13.93
C ARG A 170 12.90 -5.93 14.55
N SER A 171 13.75 -5.90 15.57
CA SER A 171 14.24 -7.10 16.26
C SER A 171 13.12 -7.87 16.97
N PHE A 172 12.20 -7.14 17.62
CA PHE A 172 11.02 -7.72 18.24
C PHE A 172 10.12 -8.42 17.21
N MET A 173 9.80 -7.73 16.11
CA MET A 173 8.97 -8.29 15.03
C MET A 173 9.63 -9.46 14.30
N GLU A 174 10.94 -9.42 14.10
CA GLU A 174 11.71 -10.54 13.53
C GLU A 174 11.56 -11.80 14.39
N THR A 175 11.68 -11.65 15.73
CA THR A 175 11.50 -12.75 16.69
C THR A 175 10.08 -13.29 16.66
N PHE A 176 9.09 -12.40 16.65
CA PHE A 176 7.67 -12.77 16.60
C PHE A 176 7.34 -13.56 15.33
N TYR A 177 7.69 -13.02 14.15
CA TYR A 177 7.35 -13.67 12.89
C TYR A 177 8.14 -14.96 12.65
N GLN A 178 9.35 -15.11 13.20
CA GLN A 178 10.13 -16.35 13.08
C GLN A 178 9.34 -17.61 13.50
N MET A 179 8.30 -17.46 14.34
CA MET A 179 7.42 -18.54 14.74
C MET A 179 6.64 -19.17 13.58
N ILE A 180 6.28 -18.41 12.55
CA ILE A 180 5.66 -18.94 11.33
C ILE A 180 6.53 -20.05 10.72
N LYS A 181 7.84 -19.78 10.56
CA LYS A 181 8.78 -20.78 10.03
C LYS A 181 8.96 -21.96 10.99
N GLY A 182 9.01 -21.72 12.30
CA GLY A 182 9.19 -22.76 13.31
C GLY A 182 8.02 -23.76 13.36
N TYR A 183 6.82 -23.31 12.99
CA TYR A 183 5.58 -24.07 13.12
C TYR A 183 4.96 -24.44 11.76
N GLU A 184 5.70 -24.32 10.64
CA GLU A 184 5.25 -24.61 9.25
C GLU A 184 4.45 -25.93 9.12
N ARG A 185 4.84 -26.98 9.85
CA ARG A 185 4.17 -28.29 9.80
C ARG A 185 2.71 -28.28 10.26
N TYR A 186 2.31 -27.28 11.03
CA TYR A 186 0.96 -27.12 11.58
C TYR A 186 0.13 -26.13 10.76
N GLU A 187 0.72 -25.47 9.77
CA GLU A 187 0.09 -24.43 8.98
C GLU A 187 -0.58 -25.02 7.74
N ARG A 188 -1.77 -24.51 7.41
CA ARG A 188 -2.45 -24.74 6.13
C ARG A 188 -2.07 -23.67 5.11
N PHE A 189 -1.99 -22.42 5.56
CA PHE A 189 -1.81 -21.25 4.70
C PHE A 189 -1.34 -20.06 5.53
N VAL A 190 -0.42 -19.27 4.98
CA VAL A 190 0.06 -18.02 5.56
C VAL A 190 -0.01 -16.94 4.50
N PHE A 191 -0.63 -15.81 4.81
CA PHE A 191 -0.59 -14.63 3.96
C PHE A 191 -0.28 -13.39 4.77
N MET A 192 0.78 -12.69 4.35
CA MET A 192 1.23 -11.45 4.97
C MET A 192 1.15 -10.32 3.95
N THR A 193 0.71 -9.14 4.40
CA THR A 193 0.62 -7.97 3.54
C THR A 193 0.96 -6.69 4.29
N GLY A 194 1.39 -5.68 3.53
CA GLY A 194 1.88 -4.40 4.04
C GLY A 194 2.19 -3.42 2.91
N VAL A 195 2.84 -2.31 3.24
CA VAL A 195 3.26 -1.31 2.25
C VAL A 195 4.67 -1.59 1.76
N ILE A 196 5.58 -1.81 2.70
CA ILE A 196 7.00 -2.00 2.44
C ILE A 196 7.34 -3.49 2.36
N LYS A 197 8.31 -3.85 1.52
CA LYS A 197 8.96 -5.15 1.50
C LYS A 197 10.28 -5.06 2.25
N PHE A 198 10.42 -5.74 3.39
CA PHE A 198 11.75 -5.93 4.00
C PHE A 198 12.55 -6.98 3.21
N ALA A 199 13.85 -6.80 3.06
CA ALA A 199 14.71 -7.74 2.34
C ALA A 199 15.03 -8.99 3.13
N LYS A 200 15.65 -9.94 2.41
CA LYS A 200 16.29 -11.16 2.94
C LYS A 200 17.35 -10.92 4.02
N LEU A 201 17.80 -9.69 4.27
CA LEU A 201 18.75 -9.37 5.35
C LEU A 201 18.07 -8.88 6.64
N SER A 202 16.75 -8.69 6.62
CA SER A 202 15.94 -8.22 7.74
C SER A 202 14.96 -9.33 8.16
N ILE A 203 13.67 -9.03 8.38
CA ILE A 203 12.64 -9.99 8.80
C ILE A 203 12.56 -11.23 7.88
N PHE A 204 12.67 -11.04 6.56
CA PHE A 204 12.58 -12.16 5.61
C PHE A 204 13.79 -13.11 5.62
N SER A 205 14.89 -12.74 6.30
CA SER A 205 16.00 -13.68 6.54
C SER A 205 15.53 -14.90 7.34
N LYS A 206 14.63 -14.66 8.32
CA LYS A 206 14.02 -15.69 9.17
C LYS A 206 12.78 -16.30 8.55
N LEU A 207 12.12 -15.61 7.61
CA LEU A 207 10.93 -16.07 6.88
C LEU A 207 11.22 -16.44 5.41
N ASN A 208 12.31 -17.15 5.16
CA ASN A 208 12.71 -17.52 3.80
C ASN A 208 11.76 -18.54 3.11
N SER A 209 10.71 -18.98 3.78
CA SER A 209 9.64 -19.84 3.27
C SER A 209 8.51 -19.06 2.59
N LEU A 210 8.39 -17.74 2.83
CA LEU A 210 7.39 -16.90 2.18
C LEU A 210 7.72 -16.70 0.69
N THR A 211 6.73 -16.97 -0.16
CA THR A 211 6.77 -16.63 -1.58
C THR A 211 6.31 -15.19 -1.77
N ASP A 212 7.24 -14.31 -2.14
CA ASP A 212 6.92 -12.92 -2.47
C ASP A 212 6.30 -12.81 -3.87
N ILE A 213 5.01 -12.49 -3.91
CA ILE A 213 4.23 -12.31 -5.14
C ILE A 213 4.05 -10.84 -5.51
N SER A 214 4.75 -9.92 -4.83
CA SER A 214 4.54 -8.47 -5.01
C SER A 214 4.81 -8.01 -6.44
N MET A 215 5.81 -8.58 -7.12
CA MET A 215 6.14 -8.26 -8.51
C MET A 215 5.94 -9.45 -9.46
N ASP A 216 5.24 -10.50 -9.02
CA ASP A 216 4.94 -11.65 -9.85
C ASP A 216 3.84 -11.29 -10.86
N LYS A 217 4.10 -11.58 -12.13
CA LYS A 217 3.17 -11.29 -13.24
C LYS A 217 1.80 -11.92 -13.07
N ASN A 218 1.70 -13.11 -12.47
CA ASN A 218 0.45 -13.82 -12.30
C ASN A 218 -0.47 -13.12 -11.29
N TYR A 219 0.07 -12.25 -10.44
CA TYR A 219 -0.64 -11.54 -9.38
C TYR A 219 -0.54 -10.02 -9.54
N ALA A 220 -0.09 -9.52 -10.71
CA ALA A 220 0.10 -8.10 -10.96
C ALA A 220 -1.19 -7.29 -10.72
N CYS A 221 -2.33 -7.81 -11.19
CA CYS A 221 -3.65 -7.19 -11.06
C CYS A 221 -4.50 -7.80 -9.93
N MET A 222 -3.88 -8.54 -9.00
CA MET A 222 -4.57 -9.10 -7.82
C MET A 222 -5.17 -7.99 -6.93
N PHE A 223 -4.55 -6.81 -6.97
CA PHE A 223 -5.01 -5.60 -6.29
C PHE A 223 -5.17 -4.46 -7.31
N GLY A 224 -6.02 -3.49 -7.00
CA GLY A 224 -6.41 -2.47 -7.98
C GLY A 224 -7.46 -2.97 -8.97
N TYR A 225 -7.95 -2.08 -9.82
CA TYR A 225 -8.92 -2.42 -10.87
C TYR A 225 -8.27 -2.30 -12.24
N THR A 226 -8.45 -3.29 -13.12
CA THR A 226 -8.06 -3.13 -14.53
C THR A 226 -9.06 -2.23 -15.25
N ALA A 227 -8.74 -1.80 -16.48
CA ALA A 227 -9.69 -1.05 -17.29
C ALA A 227 -10.98 -1.86 -17.55
N ASP A 228 -10.84 -3.14 -17.88
CA ASP A 228 -11.97 -4.04 -18.10
C ASP A 228 -12.84 -4.20 -16.85
N GLU A 229 -12.23 -4.32 -15.67
CA GLU A 229 -12.95 -4.39 -14.40
C GLU A 229 -13.66 -3.08 -14.08
N LEU A 230 -13.00 -1.94 -14.31
CA LEU A 230 -13.60 -0.63 -14.12
C LEU A 230 -14.89 -0.50 -14.96
N GLU A 231 -14.82 -0.80 -16.25
CA GLU A 231 -15.99 -0.72 -17.13
C GLU A 231 -17.06 -1.76 -16.76
N ARG A 232 -16.65 -2.97 -16.38
CA ARG A 232 -17.59 -4.05 -16.02
C ARG A 232 -18.37 -3.75 -14.74
N TYR A 233 -17.72 -3.23 -13.71
CA TYR A 233 -18.32 -3.04 -12.39
C TYR A 233 -18.90 -1.64 -12.18
N PHE A 234 -18.39 -0.64 -12.90
CA PHE A 234 -18.79 0.77 -12.75
C PHE A 234 -19.41 1.38 -14.01
N GLY A 235 -19.63 0.59 -15.09
CA GLY A 235 -20.18 1.07 -16.36
C GLY A 235 -21.47 1.88 -16.22
N GLU A 236 -22.45 1.37 -15.46
CA GLU A 236 -23.72 2.06 -15.22
C GLU A 236 -23.51 3.43 -14.54
N TYR A 237 -22.55 3.54 -13.61
CA TYR A 237 -22.21 4.81 -12.97
C TYR A 237 -21.54 5.79 -13.94
N ILE A 238 -20.72 5.30 -14.86
CA ILE A 238 -20.06 6.13 -15.88
C ILE A 238 -21.12 6.67 -16.85
N ASP A 239 -22.07 5.83 -17.25
CA ASP A 239 -23.17 6.22 -18.14
C ASP A 239 -24.05 7.30 -17.47
N GLU A 240 -24.41 7.12 -16.19
CA GLU A 240 -25.14 8.13 -15.40
C GLU A 240 -24.40 9.48 -15.30
N LEU A 241 -23.07 9.46 -15.10
CA LEU A 241 -22.27 10.69 -15.07
C LEU A 241 -22.20 11.36 -16.46
N SER A 242 -22.14 10.58 -17.53
CA SER A 242 -22.18 11.10 -18.89
C SER A 242 -23.51 11.78 -19.19
N GLU A 243 -24.64 11.22 -18.74
CA GLU A 243 -25.96 11.83 -18.90
C GLU A 243 -26.14 13.10 -18.06
N LYS A 244 -25.58 13.10 -16.84
CA LYS A 244 -25.60 14.27 -15.93
C LYS A 244 -24.76 15.44 -16.48
N GLY A 245 -23.76 15.15 -17.31
CA GLY A 245 -22.85 16.13 -17.87
C GLY A 245 -21.82 16.61 -16.84
N ILE A 246 -20.70 15.89 -16.73
CA ILE A 246 -19.57 16.28 -15.90
C ILE A 246 -18.48 16.99 -16.71
N TYR A 247 -17.57 17.67 -16.02
CA TYR A 247 -16.52 18.48 -16.64
C TYR A 247 -15.13 18.07 -16.17
N ASP A 248 -14.13 18.21 -17.05
CA ASP A 248 -12.72 18.12 -16.65
C ASP A 248 -12.23 19.38 -15.90
N GLU A 249 -10.95 19.39 -15.50
CA GLU A 249 -10.29 20.54 -14.86
C GLU A 249 -10.18 21.80 -15.73
N ASN A 250 -10.48 21.69 -17.02
CA ASN A 250 -10.48 22.78 -18.00
C ASN A 250 -11.91 23.23 -18.32
N ARG A 251 -12.93 22.68 -17.64
CA ARG A 251 -14.36 22.93 -17.86
C ARG A 251 -14.87 22.49 -19.24
N ASN A 252 -14.24 21.47 -19.82
CA ASN A 252 -14.78 20.79 -20.99
C ASN A 252 -15.82 19.77 -20.55
N LEU A 253 -17.01 19.81 -21.15
CA LEU A 253 -18.04 18.80 -20.95
C LEU A 253 -17.53 17.46 -21.50
N LEU A 254 -17.67 16.39 -20.73
CA LEU A 254 -17.14 15.08 -21.07
C LEU A 254 -18.25 14.12 -21.50
N ASP A 255 -18.05 13.45 -22.62
CA ASP A 255 -18.77 12.23 -22.96
C ASP A 255 -18.20 10.99 -22.24
N ARG A 256 -18.88 9.84 -22.33
CA ARG A 256 -18.45 8.57 -21.73
C ARG A 256 -16.98 8.22 -22.00
N SER A 257 -16.51 8.38 -23.25
CA SER A 257 -15.13 8.05 -23.63
C SER A 257 -14.14 9.00 -22.98
N GLN A 258 -14.47 10.28 -22.96
CA GLN A 258 -13.64 11.31 -22.33
C GLN A 258 -13.62 11.18 -20.80
N ILE A 259 -14.70 10.70 -20.18
CA ILE A 259 -14.72 10.36 -18.75
C ILE A 259 -13.71 9.24 -18.48
N LEU A 260 -13.73 8.15 -19.27
CA LEU A 260 -12.78 7.04 -19.13
C LEU A 260 -11.32 7.49 -19.31
N GLU A 261 -11.04 8.32 -20.33
CA GLU A 261 -9.70 8.88 -20.54
C GLU A 261 -9.25 9.77 -19.38
N ALA A 262 -10.14 10.61 -18.85
CA ALA A 262 -9.87 11.43 -17.68
C ALA A 262 -9.65 10.57 -16.43
N MET A 263 -10.47 9.55 -16.18
CA MET A 263 -10.27 8.61 -15.08
C MET A 263 -8.94 7.88 -15.19
N LYS A 264 -8.55 7.44 -16.40
CA LYS A 264 -7.24 6.81 -16.63
C LYS A 264 -6.10 7.76 -16.26
N ARG A 265 -6.16 8.99 -16.73
CA ARG A 265 -5.17 10.03 -16.45
C ARG A 265 -5.09 10.41 -14.96
N TRP A 266 -6.21 10.34 -14.24
CA TRP A 266 -6.28 10.70 -12.82
C TRP A 266 -5.95 9.55 -11.87
N TYR A 267 -6.37 8.32 -12.16
CA TYR A 267 -6.45 7.25 -11.17
C TYR A 267 -5.80 5.91 -11.58
N ASP A 268 -5.44 5.72 -12.86
CA ASP A 268 -4.72 4.53 -13.37
C ASP A 268 -3.20 4.70 -13.28
N GLY A 269 -2.43 3.73 -13.78
CA GLY A 269 -1.00 3.86 -14.05
C GLY A 269 -0.10 3.19 -13.02
N PHE A 270 -0.68 2.53 -12.02
CA PHE A 270 0.07 1.69 -11.09
C PHE A 270 0.36 0.33 -11.74
N ARG A 271 1.64 0.00 -11.90
CA ARG A 271 2.11 -1.23 -12.53
C ARG A 271 2.99 -1.97 -11.53
N PHE A 272 2.58 -3.20 -11.20
CA PHE A 272 3.27 -4.04 -10.21
C PHE A 272 4.17 -5.10 -10.84
N SER A 273 4.07 -5.32 -12.14
CA SER A 273 4.97 -6.20 -12.91
C SER A 273 5.38 -5.50 -14.22
N PRO A 274 6.64 -5.60 -14.67
CA PRO A 274 7.19 -4.81 -15.78
C PRO A 274 6.39 -4.80 -17.09
N ARG A 275 5.71 -5.90 -17.41
CA ARG A 275 5.03 -6.09 -18.71
C ARG A 275 3.52 -6.30 -18.58
N GLU A 276 2.99 -6.25 -17.37
CA GLU A 276 1.56 -6.43 -17.14
C GLU A 276 0.84 -5.08 -17.18
N GLU A 277 -0.48 -5.13 -17.36
CA GLU A 277 -1.32 -3.94 -17.41
C GLU A 277 -1.25 -3.13 -16.11
N SER A 278 -1.48 -1.82 -16.22
CA SER A 278 -1.65 -0.97 -15.05
C SER A 278 -3.04 -1.13 -14.45
N VAL A 279 -3.16 -0.77 -13.18
CA VAL A 279 -4.42 -0.78 -12.46
C VAL A 279 -4.75 0.58 -11.87
N TYR A 280 -6.04 0.85 -11.76
CA TYR A 280 -6.62 1.98 -11.05
C TYR A 280 -6.54 1.78 -9.53
N ASN A 281 -6.34 2.88 -8.80
CA ASN A 281 -6.46 2.87 -7.34
C ASN A 281 -7.93 2.69 -6.91
N PRO A 282 -8.28 1.64 -6.14
CA PRO A 282 -9.66 1.36 -5.75
C PRO A 282 -10.35 2.48 -4.97
N VAL A 283 -9.64 3.11 -4.02
CA VAL A 283 -10.22 4.14 -3.17
C VAL A 283 -10.40 5.44 -3.95
N SER A 284 -9.46 5.81 -4.83
CA SER A 284 -9.61 6.98 -5.68
C SER A 284 -10.79 6.84 -6.65
N VAL A 285 -10.93 5.68 -7.29
CA VAL A 285 -12.09 5.36 -8.15
C VAL A 285 -13.40 5.43 -7.37
N GLY A 286 -13.48 4.75 -6.22
CA GLY A 286 -14.69 4.79 -5.39
C GLY A 286 -15.02 6.20 -4.89
N SER A 287 -14.01 7.01 -4.59
CA SER A 287 -14.18 8.40 -4.13
C SER A 287 -14.65 9.32 -5.26
N PHE A 288 -14.15 9.14 -6.48
CA PHE A 288 -14.61 9.86 -7.67
C PHE A 288 -16.13 9.68 -7.87
N PHE A 289 -16.62 8.44 -7.86
CA PHE A 289 -18.04 8.17 -8.01
C PHE A 289 -18.88 8.66 -6.82
N ARG A 290 -18.38 8.52 -5.59
CA ARG A 290 -19.06 9.04 -4.39
C ARG A 290 -19.14 10.57 -4.33
N ASN A 291 -18.25 11.27 -5.04
CA ASN A 291 -18.24 12.73 -5.14
C ASN A 291 -18.78 13.20 -6.48
N ASP A 292 -19.80 12.52 -7.02
CA ASP A 292 -20.55 12.98 -8.21
C ASP A 292 -19.69 13.18 -9.47
N GLY A 293 -18.60 12.43 -9.61
CA GLY A 293 -17.72 12.53 -10.77
C GLY A 293 -16.76 13.72 -10.74
N ILE A 294 -16.48 14.28 -9.56
CA ILE A 294 -15.47 15.33 -9.40
C ILE A 294 -14.07 14.71 -9.48
N PHE A 295 -13.25 15.17 -10.42
CA PHE A 295 -11.83 14.82 -10.45
C PHE A 295 -11.07 15.59 -9.36
N SER A 296 -10.45 14.87 -8.45
CA SER A 296 -9.66 15.43 -7.34
C SER A 296 -8.62 14.43 -6.82
N ASN A 297 -7.76 14.91 -5.92
CA ASN A 297 -6.82 14.09 -5.15
C ASN A 297 -7.55 13.45 -3.97
N TYR A 298 -7.93 12.19 -4.14
CA TYR A 298 -8.50 11.30 -3.14
C TYR A 298 -7.47 10.40 -2.48
N TRP A 299 -6.31 10.23 -3.10
CA TRP A 299 -5.14 9.57 -2.54
C TRP A 299 -4.51 10.47 -1.48
N PHE A 300 -4.75 10.15 -0.21
CA PHE A 300 -4.19 10.90 0.92
C PHE A 300 -3.31 9.99 1.77
N GLU A 301 -2.07 10.40 1.97
CA GLU A 301 -1.11 9.71 2.83
C GLU A 301 -0.81 10.53 4.09
N THR A 302 -1.26 10.04 5.24
CA THR A 302 -0.77 10.50 6.54
C THR A 302 0.51 9.72 6.93
N GLY A 303 1.53 10.40 7.47
CA GLY A 303 2.72 9.75 8.06
C GLY A 303 3.90 9.53 7.09
N THR A 304 3.71 8.90 5.93
CA THR A 304 4.75 8.68 4.91
C THR A 304 5.47 9.95 4.41
N PRO A 305 4.79 11.11 4.26
CA PRO A 305 5.42 12.30 3.69
C PRO A 305 6.63 12.84 4.49
N LYS A 306 6.66 12.63 5.81
CA LYS A 306 7.75 13.15 6.67
C LYS A 306 9.07 12.42 6.44
N VAL A 307 9.04 11.09 6.46
CA VAL A 307 10.24 10.26 6.18
C VAL A 307 10.76 10.57 4.79
N LEU A 308 9.89 10.60 3.79
CA LEU A 308 10.27 10.93 2.41
C LEU A 308 10.95 12.31 2.31
N ALA A 309 10.37 13.34 2.89
CA ALA A 309 10.94 14.68 2.80
C ALA A 309 12.26 14.82 3.56
N LYS A 310 12.38 14.22 4.75
CA LYS A 310 13.63 14.25 5.51
C LYS A 310 14.73 13.46 4.78
N THR A 311 14.40 12.31 4.19
CA THR A 311 15.32 11.59 3.30
C THR A 311 15.72 12.46 2.10
N MET A 312 14.77 13.06 1.37
CA MET A 312 15.08 13.90 0.21
C MET A 312 16.04 15.05 0.54
N LYS A 313 15.87 15.70 1.70
CA LYS A 313 16.79 16.74 2.19
C LYS A 313 18.20 16.19 2.41
N GLN A 314 18.31 15.00 3.01
CA GLN A 314 19.60 14.36 3.29
C GLN A 314 20.35 13.94 2.03
N ILE A 315 19.67 13.34 1.05
CA ILE A 315 20.29 12.85 -0.19
C ILE A 315 20.28 13.87 -1.33
N GLN A 316 19.83 15.10 -1.05
CA GLN A 316 19.76 16.22 -1.99
C GLN A 316 19.05 15.84 -3.31
N ILE A 317 17.95 15.08 -3.22
CA ILE A 317 17.12 14.75 -4.39
C ILE A 317 16.39 16.00 -4.86
N THR A 318 16.49 16.28 -6.14
CA THR A 318 15.71 17.33 -6.82
C THR A 318 14.46 16.75 -7.49
N LEU A 319 13.54 17.62 -7.90
CA LEU A 319 12.38 17.19 -8.70
C LEU A 319 12.77 16.61 -10.06
N ASP A 320 13.92 17.01 -10.61
CA ASP A 320 14.44 16.45 -11.86
C ASP A 320 14.95 15.02 -11.67
N ASP A 321 15.49 14.69 -10.49
CA ASP A 321 15.96 13.33 -10.20
C ASP A 321 14.83 12.30 -10.11
N VAL A 322 13.62 12.74 -9.72
CA VAL A 322 12.43 11.88 -9.65
C VAL A 322 11.63 11.87 -10.95
N LYS A 323 12.04 12.66 -11.96
CA LYS A 323 11.38 12.70 -13.24
C LYS A 323 11.92 11.58 -14.14
N ASP A 324 11.06 10.60 -14.38
CA ASP A 324 11.31 9.45 -15.24
C ASP A 324 12.63 8.69 -14.96
N PRO A 325 12.95 8.33 -13.68
CA PRO A 325 14.24 7.72 -13.37
C PRO A 325 14.30 6.27 -13.84
N ILE A 326 15.51 5.76 -14.02
CA ILE A 326 15.77 4.36 -14.34
C ILE A 326 16.36 3.68 -13.10
N ILE A 327 15.74 2.59 -12.63
CA ILE A 327 16.19 1.81 -11.47
C ILE A 327 16.68 0.43 -11.93
N SER A 328 17.75 -0.09 -11.33
CA SER A 328 18.17 -1.48 -11.55
C SER A 328 17.16 -2.47 -10.95
N ARG A 329 16.89 -3.58 -11.65
CA ARG A 329 16.09 -4.70 -11.10
C ARG A 329 16.65 -5.20 -9.76
N ASP A 330 17.98 -5.22 -9.61
CA ASP A 330 18.64 -5.75 -8.41
C ASP A 330 18.29 -4.95 -7.15
N THR A 331 17.97 -3.67 -7.30
CA THR A 331 17.49 -2.80 -6.21
C THR A 331 16.23 -3.38 -5.55
N PHE A 332 15.33 -3.99 -6.33
CA PHE A 332 14.09 -4.61 -5.81
C PHE A 332 14.32 -5.90 -4.99
N SER A 333 15.53 -6.47 -5.06
CA SER A 333 15.91 -7.64 -4.27
C SER A 333 16.49 -7.28 -2.90
N VAL A 334 16.96 -6.05 -2.72
CA VAL A 334 17.65 -5.57 -1.51
C VAL A 334 17.07 -4.24 -1.05
N PHE A 335 16.23 -4.28 -0.02
CA PHE A 335 15.65 -3.15 0.68
C PHE A 335 15.57 -3.36 2.19
N ASP A 336 16.19 -2.49 2.97
CA ASP A 336 15.95 -2.42 4.41
C ASP A 336 15.50 -1.01 4.78
N ILE A 337 14.26 -0.89 5.26
CA ILE A 337 13.65 0.41 5.54
C ILE A 337 14.32 1.10 6.74
N THR A 338 14.96 0.35 7.64
CA THR A 338 15.68 0.96 8.77
C THR A 338 16.91 1.73 8.32
N GLU A 339 17.38 1.56 7.07
CA GLU A 339 18.39 2.45 6.48
C GLU A 339 17.87 3.88 6.31
N PHE A 340 16.55 4.07 6.24
CA PHE A 340 15.88 5.37 6.20
C PHE A 340 15.55 5.91 7.58
N ALA A 341 15.87 5.16 8.66
CA ALA A 341 15.62 5.63 10.01
C ALA A 341 16.61 6.74 10.38
N PHE A 342 16.12 7.76 11.07
CA PHE A 342 16.91 8.94 11.37
C PHE A 342 17.62 8.83 12.73
N SER A 343 18.89 9.25 12.78
CA SER A 343 19.60 9.45 14.04
C SER A 343 18.89 10.51 14.88
N SER A 344 18.64 10.20 16.16
CA SER A 344 18.16 11.16 17.16
C SER A 344 19.24 12.14 17.63
N ASP A 345 20.51 11.83 17.37
CA ASP A 345 21.64 12.72 17.62
C ASP A 345 21.92 13.57 16.37
N GLU A 346 21.61 14.86 16.43
CA GLU A 346 22.00 15.86 15.41
C GLU A 346 23.53 16.07 15.38
N ASN A 347 24.23 15.65 16.43
CA ASN A 347 25.68 15.83 16.62
C ASN A 347 26.54 14.58 16.28
N LYS A 348 25.95 13.47 15.83
CA LYS A 348 26.74 12.34 15.33
C LYS A 348 27.28 12.69 13.95
N ASP A 349 28.61 12.77 13.89
CA ASP A 349 29.48 13.07 12.75
C ASP A 349 28.85 12.84 11.36
N GLU A 350 28.97 13.86 10.50
CA GLU A 350 28.64 13.76 9.08
C GLU A 350 29.30 12.56 8.37
N ASP A 351 30.40 12.05 8.92
CA ASP A 351 31.19 10.92 8.40
C ASP A 351 30.54 9.54 8.57
N ASN A 352 29.55 9.36 9.45
CA ASN A 352 28.87 8.06 9.67
C ASN A 352 27.43 8.00 9.14
N ARG A 353 26.98 9.00 8.36
CA ARG A 353 25.67 8.94 7.71
C ARG A 353 25.62 7.77 6.72
N LYS A 354 24.72 6.81 6.93
CA LYS A 354 24.43 5.75 5.94
C LYS A 354 24.11 6.42 4.60
N ILE A 355 24.93 6.19 3.58
CA ILE A 355 24.70 6.74 2.24
C ILE A 355 23.51 6.01 1.63
N ILE A 356 22.34 6.65 1.67
CA ILE A 356 21.15 6.19 0.95
C ILE A 356 21.34 6.56 -0.53
N GLY A 357 21.54 5.57 -1.39
CA GLY A 357 21.64 5.82 -2.82
C GLY A 357 20.30 6.25 -3.42
N LYS A 358 20.33 7.09 -4.47
CA LYS A 358 19.13 7.57 -5.18
C LYS A 358 18.19 6.41 -5.58
N GLN A 359 18.72 5.28 -6.02
CA GLN A 359 17.91 4.11 -6.39
C GLN A 359 17.10 3.52 -5.23
N LYS A 360 17.64 3.49 -4.01
CA LYS A 360 16.90 3.02 -2.82
C LYS A 360 15.76 3.99 -2.48
N PHE A 361 15.98 5.30 -2.64
CA PHE A 361 14.92 6.28 -2.47
C PHE A 361 13.81 6.11 -3.53
N MET A 362 14.16 5.87 -4.80
CA MET A 362 13.14 5.59 -5.83
C MET A 362 12.38 4.29 -5.57
N GLN A 363 13.04 3.28 -5.02
CA GLN A 363 12.38 2.07 -4.56
C GLN A 363 11.40 2.34 -3.40
N LEU A 364 11.76 3.20 -2.45
CA LEU A 364 10.84 3.62 -1.39
C LEU A 364 9.62 4.33 -1.99
N LEU A 365 9.82 5.24 -2.95
CA LEU A 365 8.72 5.89 -3.68
C LEU A 365 7.83 4.89 -4.41
N TYR A 366 8.40 3.83 -5.00
CA TYR A 366 7.61 2.77 -5.63
C TYR A 366 6.76 1.99 -4.62
N GLN A 367 7.36 1.54 -3.52
CA GLN A 367 6.64 0.73 -2.52
C GLN A 367 5.53 1.53 -1.81
N THR A 368 5.77 2.82 -1.59
CA THR A 368 4.78 3.74 -1.02
C THR A 368 3.72 4.17 -2.04
N GLY A 369 3.94 3.97 -3.34
CA GLY A 369 2.97 4.27 -4.40
C GLY A 369 3.12 5.65 -5.03
N TYR A 370 4.17 6.41 -4.69
CA TYR A 370 4.53 7.64 -5.41
C TYR A 370 5.11 7.38 -6.80
N MET A 371 5.69 6.20 -7.02
CA MET A 371 6.20 5.79 -8.32
C MET A 371 5.61 4.46 -8.78
N SER A 372 5.65 4.28 -10.10
CA SER A 372 5.18 3.09 -10.79
C SER A 372 6.15 2.72 -11.90
N ILE A 373 6.15 1.45 -12.30
CA ILE A 373 6.96 0.98 -13.42
C ILE A 373 6.41 1.58 -14.73
N GLY A 374 7.29 2.23 -15.48
CA GLY A 374 7.03 2.74 -16.82
C GLY A 374 7.02 1.63 -17.87
N ASP A 375 6.91 2.02 -19.13
CA ASP A 375 6.94 1.07 -20.25
C ASP A 375 8.36 0.55 -20.47
N VAL A 376 8.52 -0.76 -20.31
CA VAL A 376 9.78 -1.47 -20.49
C VAL A 376 9.93 -1.82 -21.96
N SER A 377 11.00 -1.36 -22.62
CA SER A 377 11.24 -1.62 -24.05
C SER A 377 11.34 -3.12 -24.34
N GLU A 378 10.89 -3.56 -25.51
CA GLU A 378 10.99 -4.98 -25.93
C GLU A 378 12.37 -5.36 -26.50
N ASP A 379 13.39 -4.54 -26.30
CA ASP A 379 14.72 -4.70 -26.92
C ASP A 379 15.59 -5.82 -26.33
N GLY A 380 15.09 -6.55 -25.32
CA GLY A 380 15.77 -7.68 -24.69
C GLY A 380 16.93 -7.32 -23.75
N LEU A 381 17.34 -6.05 -23.67
CA LEU A 381 18.28 -5.50 -22.68
C LEU A 381 17.56 -4.92 -21.46
N SER A 382 16.25 -4.73 -21.58
CA SER A 382 15.33 -4.04 -20.66
C SER A 382 14.94 -4.83 -19.40
N ASP A 383 15.39 -6.07 -19.25
CA ASP A 383 15.10 -6.83 -18.03
C ASP A 383 15.99 -6.38 -16.85
N SER A 384 17.14 -5.77 -17.08
CA SER A 384 18.01 -5.33 -15.97
C SER A 384 17.59 -3.98 -15.37
N TYR A 385 16.77 -3.19 -16.06
CA TYR A 385 16.44 -1.83 -15.67
C TYR A 385 14.96 -1.53 -15.87
N TYR A 386 14.37 -0.84 -14.90
CA TYR A 386 12.99 -0.40 -14.97
C TYR A 386 12.93 1.13 -15.09
N PRO A 387 12.38 1.67 -16.19
CA PRO A 387 11.96 3.05 -16.21
C PRO A 387 10.83 3.21 -15.19
N MET A 388 10.83 4.31 -14.47
CA MET A 388 9.83 4.63 -13.47
C MET A 388 9.15 5.93 -13.84
N ARG A 389 7.95 6.14 -13.33
CA ARG A 389 7.19 7.38 -13.52
C ARG A 389 6.22 7.58 -12.37
N PHE A 390 5.67 8.79 -12.24
CA PHE A 390 4.44 8.96 -11.48
C PHE A 390 3.32 8.17 -12.16
N PRO A 391 2.50 7.40 -11.42
CA PRO A 391 1.45 6.58 -12.01
C PRO A 391 0.40 7.44 -12.75
N ASN A 392 0.01 8.56 -12.14
CA ASN A 392 -1.05 9.43 -12.65
C ASN A 392 -0.89 10.86 -12.13
N LYS A 393 -1.82 11.71 -12.59
CA LYS A 393 -1.93 13.10 -12.19
C LYS A 393 -2.14 13.27 -10.69
N GLU A 394 -2.98 12.46 -10.06
CA GLU A 394 -3.30 12.55 -8.63
C GLU A 394 -2.05 12.42 -7.75
N VAL A 395 -1.25 11.39 -8.02
CA VAL A 395 -0.02 11.12 -7.27
C VAL A 395 1.04 12.17 -7.57
N SER A 396 1.21 12.56 -8.84
CA SER A 396 2.17 13.61 -9.22
C SER A 396 1.85 14.95 -8.53
N ASP A 397 0.60 15.40 -8.59
CA ASP A 397 0.16 16.65 -7.97
C ASP A 397 0.32 16.58 -6.44
N SER A 398 -0.02 15.44 -5.81
CA SER A 398 0.12 15.25 -4.37
C SER A 398 1.58 15.22 -3.92
N PHE A 399 2.46 14.54 -4.65
CA PHE A 399 3.89 14.50 -4.36
C PHE A 399 4.49 15.92 -4.43
N GLN A 400 4.26 16.63 -5.53
CA GLN A 400 4.78 17.99 -5.71
C GLN A 400 4.28 18.93 -4.62
N LYS A 401 2.98 18.88 -4.28
CA LYS A 401 2.41 19.70 -3.21
C LYS A 401 3.04 19.40 -1.85
N ASN A 402 3.13 18.12 -1.47
CA ASN A 402 3.72 17.72 -0.19
C ASN A 402 5.21 18.12 -0.11
N MET A 403 5.96 17.93 -1.19
CA MET A 403 7.38 18.27 -1.22
C MET A 403 7.60 19.77 -1.09
N ILE A 404 6.83 20.58 -1.81
CA ILE A 404 7.01 22.04 -1.74
C ILE A 404 6.59 22.56 -0.36
N SER A 405 5.50 22.07 0.24
CA SER A 405 5.12 22.45 1.62
C SER A 405 6.12 22.05 2.71
N LEU A 406 7.07 21.15 2.41
CA LEU A 406 8.11 20.73 3.35
C LEU A 406 9.43 21.49 3.14
N VAL A 407 9.56 22.19 2.00
CA VAL A 407 10.68 23.08 1.66
C VAL A 407 10.33 24.53 1.99
N VAL A 408 9.16 24.96 1.57
CA VAL A 408 8.55 26.24 1.94
C VAL A 408 7.97 26.03 3.33
N ASN A 409 8.41 26.80 4.33
CA ASN A 409 7.92 26.68 5.69
C ASN A 409 6.51 27.33 5.84
N GLU A 410 5.65 27.10 4.86
CA GLU A 410 4.26 27.57 4.78
C GLU A 410 3.30 26.40 4.98
N ASP A 411 2.09 26.71 5.45
CA ASP A 411 1.01 25.73 5.50
C ASP A 411 0.66 25.22 4.09
N SER A 412 0.39 23.92 3.99
CA SER A 412 0.05 23.27 2.72
C SER A 412 -1.18 23.86 2.00
N ALA A 413 -2.11 24.45 2.74
CA ALA A 413 -3.31 25.10 2.19
C ALA A 413 -2.98 26.46 1.56
N ASP A 414 -2.16 27.27 2.23
CA ASP A 414 -1.71 28.58 1.74
C ASP A 414 -0.86 28.42 0.47
N PHE A 415 0.05 27.44 0.47
CA PHE A 415 0.83 27.10 -0.71
C PHE A 415 -0.07 26.67 -1.89
N SER A 416 -1.11 25.85 -1.62
CA SER A 416 -2.07 25.41 -2.63
C SER A 416 -2.81 26.59 -3.28
N ALA A 417 -3.23 27.57 -2.47
CA ALA A 417 -3.90 28.76 -2.96
C ALA A 417 -2.98 29.58 -3.88
N SER A 418 -1.71 29.73 -3.50
CA SER A 418 -0.70 30.43 -4.29
C SER A 418 -0.43 29.76 -5.64
N VAL A 419 -0.35 28.42 -5.69
CA VAL A 419 -0.21 27.67 -6.95
C VAL A 419 -1.44 27.84 -7.85
N ASP A 420 -2.65 27.82 -7.29
CA ASP A 420 -3.87 28.04 -8.06
C ASP A 420 -3.95 29.45 -8.65
N LEU A 421 -3.51 30.46 -7.90
CA LEU A 421 -3.40 31.83 -8.38
C LEU A 421 -2.41 31.95 -9.56
N ILE A 422 -1.26 31.27 -9.47
CA ILE A 422 -0.28 31.19 -10.58
C ILE A 422 -0.89 30.52 -11.80
N ARG A 423 -1.57 29.37 -11.63
CA ARG A 423 -2.21 28.64 -12.74
C ARG A 423 -3.29 29.48 -13.43
N ARG A 424 -4.09 30.21 -12.66
CA ARG A 424 -5.10 31.14 -13.21
C ARG A 424 -4.45 32.28 -13.98
N ALA A 425 -3.45 32.94 -13.40
CA ALA A 425 -2.72 34.01 -14.06
C ALA A 425 -2.06 33.53 -15.37
N ALA A 426 -1.51 32.32 -15.39
CA ALA A 426 -0.95 31.68 -16.59
C ALA A 426 -2.02 31.44 -17.67
N ARG A 427 -3.19 30.89 -17.30
CA ARG A 427 -4.32 30.71 -18.24
C ARG A 427 -4.84 32.01 -18.81
N GLU A 428 -4.81 33.08 -18.02
CA GLU A 428 -5.28 34.42 -18.41
C GLU A 428 -4.20 35.28 -19.09
N GLY A 429 -2.97 34.76 -19.25
CA GLY A 429 -1.85 35.51 -19.86
C GLY A 429 -1.33 36.67 -19.02
N LYS A 430 -1.60 36.69 -17.71
CA LYS A 430 -1.22 37.77 -16.78
C LYS A 430 0.19 37.56 -16.21
N GLY A 431 1.21 37.83 -17.01
CA GLY A 431 2.62 37.60 -16.63
C GLY A 431 3.08 38.32 -15.35
N GLU A 432 2.59 39.53 -15.09
CA GLU A 432 2.91 40.30 -13.87
C GLU A 432 2.36 39.65 -12.61
N ASP A 433 1.15 39.09 -12.67
CA ASP A 433 0.54 38.38 -11.55
C ASP A 433 1.28 37.07 -11.27
N ILE A 434 1.70 36.34 -12.32
CA ILE A 434 2.55 35.13 -12.16
C ILE A 434 3.83 35.49 -11.41
N ARG A 435 4.54 36.54 -11.85
CA ARG A 435 5.79 36.97 -11.21
C ARG A 435 5.54 37.32 -9.74
N LYS A 436 4.51 38.11 -9.44
CA LYS A 436 4.16 38.52 -8.07
C LYS A 436 3.88 37.32 -7.16
N TYR A 437 3.10 36.35 -7.63
CA TYR A 437 2.80 35.16 -6.84
C TYR A 437 4.04 34.27 -6.65
N MET A 438 4.90 34.14 -7.66
CA MET A 438 6.17 33.43 -7.53
C MET A 438 7.12 34.14 -6.56
N GLU A 439 7.25 35.47 -6.62
CA GLU A 439 8.07 36.25 -5.68
C GLU A 439 7.64 36.03 -4.23
N ASN A 440 6.33 35.99 -3.96
CA ASN A 440 5.81 35.69 -2.62
C ASN A 440 6.21 34.29 -2.15
N ILE A 441 6.08 33.27 -3.01
CA ILE A 441 6.48 31.89 -2.68
C ILE A 441 8.00 31.84 -2.41
N PHE A 442 8.83 32.43 -3.27
CA PHE A 442 10.28 32.40 -3.08
C PHE A 442 10.74 33.23 -1.88
N ALA A 443 10.06 34.32 -1.54
CA ALA A 443 10.34 35.10 -0.34
C ALA A 443 10.05 34.33 0.96
N SER A 444 9.13 33.37 0.92
CA SER A 444 8.79 32.49 2.05
C SER A 444 9.74 31.29 2.20
N VAL A 445 10.54 30.99 1.17
CA VAL A 445 11.65 30.03 1.28
C VAL A 445 12.72 30.68 2.14
N VAL A 446 12.76 30.29 3.42
CA VAL A 446 13.82 30.72 4.33
C VAL A 446 15.15 30.33 3.69
N ALA A 447 15.94 31.34 3.30
CA ALA A 447 17.34 31.11 3.02
C ALA A 447 17.90 30.41 4.27
N SER A 448 18.39 29.19 4.11
CA SER A 448 19.20 28.51 5.12
C SER A 448 20.46 29.36 5.35
N SER A 449 20.31 30.42 6.12
CA SER A 449 21.37 31.29 6.59
C SER A 449 22.06 30.64 7.79
N GLU A 450 22.56 29.42 7.58
CA GLU A 450 23.58 28.76 8.40
C GLU A 450 24.47 27.96 7.44
N LEU A 451 25.12 28.70 6.55
CA LEU A 451 26.30 28.29 5.78
C LEU A 451 27.30 29.44 5.87
N ILE A 452 27.88 29.62 7.06
CA ILE A 452 29.22 30.23 7.26
C ILE A 452 29.95 29.38 8.28
#